data_AF-A0A1I2GY05-F1
#
_entry.id   AF-A0A1I2GY05-F1
#
_cell.length_a   1.000
_cell.length_b   1.000
_cell.length_c   1.000
_cell.angle_alpha   90.00
_cell.angle_beta   90.00
_cell.angle_gamma   90.00
#
_symmetry.space_group_name_H-M   'P 1'
#
loop_
_entity.id
_entity.type
_entity.pdbx_description
1 polymer ?
#
loop_
_entity_poly.entity_id
_entity_poly.type
_entity_poly.pdbx_seq_one_letter_code
_entity_poly.pdbx_strand_id
1 'polypeptide(L)'
;MVMSVTGDADEMAALREQWRCLCQRPERDELATAIVEWFRRDVAAARAALLTAGSEPAPAMGRMLRGALVLQWMRERRPYRPGAHAIELRRRLAGDAIEVDEAPADEEPGSIDPGDPFFAWRLSELAEASAPEGRAAVIDRAIEAFAAIALAPIDPGNDPGPFARLAPWMDEAQLRRAIAVSERMATADWRHQLSHARACLFVRLAALGRVDEAERLLPAIADAVVRADAHGQVFGHRVARGEGWSLPAGDTWSDDSLFLRFIVGLTQVLEPPEAAPPEALLRGCLDRACAVQESLLRSAALQVLVDCWHAVGPLELWASRVRERASGREQIEMLLLLATQRATEREARAIARLALERATTPEGLREGLWFDELWAAREVVAAAEAAAVFAAAIGRAATDPRAPLLPRLHQSYDLAEFLRWVGGDAAVAAGVRALDEAAALLA
;
A
#
# COMPACT_ATOMS: atom_id res chain seq x y z
N MET A 1 -38.25 14.30 -36.32
CA MET A 1 -38.94 13.33 -35.44
C MET A 1 -37.84 12.63 -34.65
N VAL A 2 -37.46 13.23 -33.51
CA VAL A 2 -36.38 12.74 -32.65
C VAL A 2 -36.99 11.65 -31.77
N MET A 3 -36.60 10.40 -31.98
CA MET A 3 -36.98 9.31 -31.10
C MET A 3 -36.26 9.49 -29.77
N SER A 4 -37.04 9.84 -28.74
CA SER A 4 -36.62 9.86 -27.33
C SER A 4 -36.16 8.47 -26.91
N VAL A 5 -34.87 8.30 -26.63
CA VAL A 5 -34.30 7.12 -25.97
C VAL A 5 -34.43 7.33 -24.46
N THR A 6 -35.67 7.26 -23.99
CA THR A 6 -36.02 7.12 -22.58
C THR A 6 -36.60 5.72 -22.46
N GLY A 7 -35.79 4.75 -22.03
CA GLY A 7 -36.30 3.46 -21.57
C GLY A 7 -37.30 3.74 -20.45
N ASP A 8 -38.54 3.34 -20.68
CA ASP A 8 -39.73 3.91 -20.04
C ASP A 8 -39.81 3.47 -18.56
N ALA A 9 -40.22 4.38 -17.67
CA ALA A 9 -40.48 4.02 -16.27
C ALA A 9 -41.56 2.91 -16.17
N ASP A 10 -42.43 2.86 -17.18
CA ASP A 10 -43.46 1.85 -17.37
C ASP A 10 -42.89 0.48 -17.74
N GLU A 11 -41.81 0.43 -18.54
CA GLU A 11 -41.11 -0.80 -18.90
C GLU A 11 -40.40 -1.39 -17.66
N MET A 12 -39.88 -0.53 -16.78
CA MET A 12 -39.28 -0.91 -15.50
C MET A 12 -40.31 -1.35 -14.46
N ALA A 13 -41.49 -0.72 -14.41
CA ALA A 13 -42.58 -1.16 -13.56
C ALA A 13 -43.11 -2.54 -13.99
N ALA A 14 -43.21 -2.78 -15.31
CA ALA A 14 -43.60 -4.06 -15.87
C ALA A 14 -42.59 -5.17 -15.54
N LEU A 15 -41.29 -4.90 -15.66
CA LEU A 15 -40.23 -5.86 -15.30
C LEU A 15 -40.19 -6.17 -13.79
N ARG A 16 -40.46 -5.18 -12.92
CA ARG A 16 -40.58 -5.41 -11.46
C ARG A 16 -41.75 -6.31 -11.10
N GLU A 17 -42.90 -6.09 -11.72
CA GLU A 17 -44.07 -6.93 -11.47
C GLU A 17 -43.89 -8.35 -12.05
N GLN A 18 -43.26 -8.45 -13.24
CA GLN A 18 -42.85 -9.74 -13.80
C GLN A 18 -41.85 -10.48 -12.91
N TRP A 19 -40.83 -9.81 -12.38
CA TRP A 19 -39.85 -10.39 -11.45
C TRP A 19 -40.51 -10.86 -10.14
N ARG A 20 -41.39 -10.04 -9.56
CA ARG A 20 -42.14 -10.39 -8.34
C ARG A 20 -43.01 -11.65 -8.55
N CYS A 21 -43.67 -11.78 -9.70
CA CYS A 21 -44.42 -12.98 -10.06
C CYS A 21 -43.52 -14.19 -10.39
N LEU A 22 -42.35 -13.98 -10.99
CA LEU A 22 -41.46 -15.04 -11.46
C LEU A 22 -40.48 -15.59 -10.41
N CYS A 23 -40.19 -14.83 -9.34
CA CYS A 23 -39.51 -15.34 -8.14
C CYS A 23 -40.27 -16.50 -7.45
N GLN A 24 -41.52 -16.73 -7.84
CA GLN A 24 -42.37 -17.84 -7.37
C GLN A 24 -42.47 -19.00 -8.38
N ARG A 25 -41.76 -18.94 -9.52
CA ARG A 25 -41.88 -19.90 -10.63
C ARG A 25 -40.53 -20.47 -11.10
N PRO A 26 -40.51 -21.64 -11.75
CA PRO A 26 -39.29 -22.28 -12.27
C PRO A 26 -38.66 -21.55 -13.49
N GLU A 27 -39.36 -20.57 -14.08
CA GLU A 27 -38.94 -19.77 -15.24
C GLU A 27 -37.93 -18.65 -14.89
N ARG A 28 -37.45 -18.60 -13.63
CA ARG A 28 -36.52 -17.60 -13.08
C ARG A 28 -35.26 -17.40 -13.92
N ASP A 29 -34.75 -18.45 -14.55
CA ASP A 29 -33.50 -18.41 -15.33
C ASP A 29 -33.67 -17.71 -16.69
N GLU A 30 -34.87 -17.75 -17.29
CA GLU A 30 -35.18 -17.07 -18.56
C GLU A 30 -35.33 -15.56 -18.34
N LEU A 31 -36.01 -15.14 -17.26
CA LEU A 31 -36.12 -13.72 -16.91
C LEU A 31 -34.78 -13.14 -16.45
N ALA A 32 -33.98 -13.91 -15.70
CA ALA A 32 -32.61 -13.54 -15.37
C ALA A 32 -31.77 -13.28 -16.65
N THR A 33 -31.92 -14.14 -17.66
CA THR A 33 -31.25 -13.97 -18.96
C THR A 33 -31.74 -12.72 -19.69
N ALA A 34 -33.05 -12.48 -19.72
CA ALA A 34 -33.63 -11.28 -20.34
C ALA A 34 -33.18 -9.97 -19.67
N ILE A 35 -33.11 -9.94 -18.33
CA ILE A 35 -32.60 -8.80 -17.55
C ILE A 35 -31.12 -8.56 -17.84
N VAL A 36 -30.31 -9.62 -17.88
CA VAL A 36 -28.89 -9.54 -18.25
C VAL A 36 -28.72 -8.99 -19.67
N GLU A 37 -29.51 -9.45 -20.64
CA GLU A 37 -29.45 -8.98 -22.02
C GLU A 37 -29.92 -7.53 -22.19
N TRP A 38 -30.91 -7.11 -21.42
CA TRP A 38 -31.37 -5.72 -21.39
C TRP A 38 -30.29 -4.80 -20.81
N PHE A 39 -29.68 -5.16 -19.67
CA PHE A 39 -28.58 -4.39 -19.09
C PHE A 39 -27.35 -4.34 -20.01
N ARG A 40 -27.01 -5.44 -20.69
CA ARG A 40 -25.93 -5.45 -21.70
C ARG A 40 -26.19 -4.46 -22.83
N ARG A 41 -27.43 -4.36 -23.31
CA ARG A 41 -27.82 -3.38 -24.35
C ARG A 41 -27.72 -1.95 -23.84
N ASP A 42 -28.20 -1.68 -22.63
CA ASP A 42 -28.20 -0.35 -22.03
C ASP A 42 -26.77 0.16 -21.75
N VAL A 43 -25.89 -0.73 -21.29
CA VAL A 43 -24.46 -0.45 -21.10
C VAL A 43 -23.74 -0.24 -22.43
N ALA A 44 -24.04 -1.04 -23.46
CA ALA A 44 -23.47 -0.84 -24.78
C ALA A 44 -23.86 0.53 -25.38
N ALA A 45 -25.11 0.95 -25.18
CA ALA A 45 -25.59 2.27 -25.58
C ALA A 45 -24.91 3.41 -24.80
N ALA A 46 -24.75 3.25 -23.48
CA ALA A 46 -24.05 4.22 -22.64
C ALA A 46 -22.55 4.34 -22.98
N ARG A 47 -21.88 3.21 -23.28
CA ARG A 47 -20.50 3.19 -23.76
C ARG A 47 -20.35 3.88 -25.12
N ALA A 48 -21.28 3.64 -26.04
CA ALA A 48 -21.27 4.29 -27.36
C ALA A 48 -21.43 5.82 -27.22
N ALA A 49 -22.28 6.28 -26.30
CA ALA A 49 -22.44 7.70 -25.98
C ALA A 49 -21.15 8.33 -25.43
N LEU A 50 -20.47 7.67 -24.48
CA LEU A 50 -19.21 8.16 -23.89
C LEU A 50 -18.05 8.24 -24.88
N LEU A 51 -18.04 7.37 -25.91
CA LEU A 51 -17.00 7.35 -26.95
C LEU A 51 -17.22 8.41 -28.05
N THR A 52 -18.43 8.97 -28.16
CA THR A 52 -18.71 10.13 -29.02
C THR A 52 -18.50 11.42 -28.24
N ALA A 53 -17.43 12.16 -28.56
CA ALA A 53 -17.13 13.46 -27.97
C ALA A 53 -18.33 14.42 -28.14
N GLY A 54 -19.04 14.73 -27.04
CA GLY A 54 -20.13 15.70 -27.03
C GLY A 54 -21.36 15.38 -26.18
N SER A 55 -21.49 14.18 -25.58
CA SER A 55 -22.57 13.89 -24.63
C SER A 55 -22.13 14.05 -23.17
N GLU A 56 -23.05 14.51 -22.31
CA GLU A 56 -22.81 14.62 -20.87
C GLU A 56 -22.35 13.26 -20.28
N PRO A 57 -21.15 13.18 -19.67
CA PRO A 57 -20.60 11.91 -19.17
C PRO A 57 -21.44 11.28 -18.05
N ALA A 58 -22.12 12.13 -17.28
CA ALA A 58 -22.79 11.76 -16.04
C ALA A 58 -23.99 10.79 -16.21
N PRO A 59 -24.98 11.04 -17.09
CA PRO A 59 -26.09 10.10 -17.30
C PRO A 59 -25.65 8.72 -17.82
N ALA A 60 -24.60 8.68 -18.65
CA ALA A 60 -24.06 7.43 -19.19
C ALA A 60 -23.35 6.62 -18.10
N MET A 61 -22.52 7.26 -17.26
CA MET A 61 -21.88 6.61 -16.10
C MET A 61 -22.90 6.04 -15.11
N GLY A 62 -23.98 6.78 -14.82
CA GLY A 62 -25.07 6.29 -13.96
C GLY A 62 -25.70 5.00 -14.49
N ARG A 63 -26.09 4.96 -15.77
CA ARG A 63 -26.67 3.75 -16.39
C ARG A 63 -25.72 2.55 -16.32
N MET A 64 -24.43 2.78 -16.50
CA MET A 64 -23.41 1.74 -16.46
C MET A 64 -23.19 1.19 -15.04
N LEU A 65 -23.13 2.07 -14.03
CA LEU A 65 -23.04 1.71 -12.61
C LEU A 65 -24.23 0.84 -12.18
N ARG A 66 -25.45 1.22 -12.58
CA ARG A 66 -26.69 0.47 -12.32
C ARG A 66 -26.61 -0.95 -12.85
N GLY A 67 -26.23 -1.11 -14.13
CA GLY A 67 -26.14 -2.42 -14.77
C GLY A 67 -25.09 -3.32 -14.14
N ALA A 68 -23.94 -2.75 -13.77
CA ALA A 68 -22.90 -3.47 -13.06
C ALA A 68 -23.43 -4.01 -11.71
N LEU A 69 -24.02 -3.16 -10.86
CA LEU A 69 -24.54 -3.54 -9.53
C LEU A 69 -25.57 -4.67 -9.57
N VAL A 70 -26.52 -4.61 -10.50
CA VAL A 70 -27.56 -5.65 -10.65
C VAL A 70 -26.95 -6.99 -11.06
N LEU A 71 -25.96 -6.99 -11.96
CA LEU A 71 -25.29 -8.22 -12.41
C LEU A 71 -24.45 -8.88 -11.32
N GLN A 72 -23.80 -8.11 -10.45
CA GLN A 72 -23.11 -8.67 -9.29
C GLN A 72 -24.07 -9.34 -8.31
N TRP A 73 -25.19 -8.70 -7.99
CA TRP A 73 -26.20 -9.28 -7.11
C TRP A 73 -26.69 -10.64 -7.62
N MET A 74 -27.00 -10.73 -8.92
CA MET A 74 -27.45 -11.98 -9.54
C MET A 74 -26.40 -13.10 -9.42
N ARG A 75 -25.11 -12.77 -9.45
CA ARG A 75 -24.00 -13.71 -9.30
C ARG A 75 -23.86 -14.26 -7.89
N GLU A 76 -24.05 -13.43 -6.86
CA GLU A 76 -23.75 -13.82 -5.49
C GLU A 76 -24.75 -14.84 -4.90
N ARG A 77 -25.93 -15.02 -5.52
CA ARG A 77 -26.99 -16.02 -5.17
C ARG A 77 -27.36 -16.09 -3.67
N ARG A 78 -26.92 -15.14 -2.86
CA ARG A 78 -27.28 -14.96 -1.45
C ARG A 78 -28.37 -13.90 -1.35
N PRO A 79 -29.18 -13.90 -0.29
CA PRO A 79 -29.99 -12.73 0.05
C PRO A 79 -29.02 -11.58 0.37
N TYR A 80 -28.70 -10.79 -0.65
CA TYR A 80 -28.00 -9.52 -0.50
C TYR A 80 -28.83 -8.67 0.46
N ARG A 81 -28.27 -8.28 1.60
CA ARG A 81 -28.92 -7.35 2.54
C ARG A 81 -28.60 -5.94 2.05
N PRO A 82 -29.50 -5.28 1.30
CA PRO A 82 -29.20 -4.03 0.61
C PRO A 82 -28.99 -2.89 1.61
N GLY A 83 -29.52 -3.03 2.82
CA GLY A 83 -29.48 -2.03 3.88
C GLY A 83 -28.06 -1.62 4.30
N ALA A 84 -27.22 -2.54 4.79
CA ALA A 84 -25.96 -2.14 5.42
C ALA A 84 -24.96 -1.50 4.42
N HIS A 85 -24.84 -2.03 3.21
CA HIS A 85 -23.86 -1.56 2.22
C HIS A 85 -24.30 -0.28 1.52
N ALA A 86 -25.58 -0.14 1.17
CA ALA A 86 -26.10 1.09 0.56
C ALA A 86 -26.19 2.22 1.59
N ILE A 87 -26.48 1.93 2.86
CA ILE A 87 -26.53 2.92 3.95
C ILE A 87 -25.12 3.43 4.29
N GLU A 88 -24.12 2.55 4.38
CA GLU A 88 -22.73 2.94 4.67
C GLU A 88 -22.14 3.78 3.54
N LEU A 89 -22.34 3.36 2.28
CA LEU A 89 -21.92 4.17 1.12
C LEU A 89 -22.65 5.52 1.12
N ARG A 90 -23.96 5.55 1.44
CA ARG A 90 -24.75 6.79 1.53
C ARG A 90 -24.27 7.72 2.64
N ARG A 91 -23.89 7.21 3.81
CA ARG A 91 -23.31 8.02 4.91
C ARG A 91 -21.98 8.65 4.49
N ARG A 92 -21.12 7.90 3.82
CA ARG A 92 -19.83 8.39 3.32
C ARG A 92 -19.98 9.41 2.20
N LEU A 93 -20.89 9.17 1.25
CA LEU A 93 -21.25 10.14 0.20
C LEU A 93 -21.86 11.44 0.77
N ALA A 94 -22.42 11.39 1.99
CA ALA A 94 -23.01 12.53 2.69
C ALA A 94 -22.04 13.31 3.60
N GLY A 95 -20.83 12.80 3.87
CA GLY A 95 -19.74 13.54 4.52
C GLY A 95 -19.65 13.49 6.05
N ASP A 96 -20.15 12.44 6.72
CA ASP A 96 -20.09 12.34 8.19
C ASP A 96 -18.70 11.86 8.69
N ALA A 97 -17.98 12.70 9.46
CA ALA A 97 -16.65 12.41 10.01
C ALA A 97 -16.67 11.60 11.33
N ILE A 98 -15.63 10.79 11.58
CA ILE A 98 -15.43 10.01 12.80
C ILE A 98 -14.22 10.58 13.56
N GLU A 99 -14.42 11.13 14.76
CA GLU A 99 -13.36 11.59 15.65
C GLU A 99 -12.72 10.41 16.41
N VAL A 100 -11.39 10.43 16.55
CA VAL A 100 -10.62 9.49 17.37
C VAL A 100 -9.87 10.31 18.43
N ASP A 101 -10.11 9.98 19.69
CA ASP A 101 -9.49 10.62 20.86
C ASP A 101 -7.98 10.30 20.97
N GLU A 102 -7.17 11.33 21.21
CA GLU A 102 -5.75 11.21 21.57
C GLU A 102 -5.58 11.04 23.10
N ALA A 103 -4.61 10.21 23.49
CA ALA A 103 -4.25 9.96 24.89
C ALA A 103 -3.34 11.08 25.46
N PRO A 104 -3.40 11.37 26.77
CA PRO A 104 -2.65 12.47 27.36
C PRO A 104 -1.19 12.10 27.65
N ALA A 105 -0.30 13.03 27.31
CA ALA A 105 1.07 13.12 27.81
C ALA A 105 1.08 13.84 29.17
N ASP A 106 1.95 13.42 30.09
CA ASP A 106 2.70 14.25 31.06
C ASP A 106 3.12 13.44 32.31
N GLU A 107 4.37 12.95 32.33
CA GLU A 107 5.11 12.65 33.56
C GLU A 107 6.51 13.29 33.46
N GLU A 108 6.86 14.16 34.41
CA GLU A 108 8.16 14.83 34.47
C GLU A 108 9.30 13.84 34.84
N PRO A 109 10.48 13.91 34.20
CA PRO A 109 11.58 12.98 34.43
C PRO A 109 12.37 13.36 35.70
N GLY A 110 12.01 12.78 36.84
CA GLY A 110 12.64 13.07 38.14
C GLY A 110 12.84 11.84 39.02
N SER A 111 14.02 11.21 38.92
CA SER A 111 14.52 10.05 39.70
C SER A 111 13.88 8.69 39.38
N ILE A 112 14.60 7.87 38.61
CA ILE A 112 14.29 6.45 38.43
C ILE A 112 14.91 5.69 39.61
N ASP A 113 14.11 4.95 40.35
CA ASP A 113 14.55 4.12 41.49
C ASP A 113 15.49 3.00 41.02
N PRO A 114 16.74 2.90 41.50
CA PRO A 114 17.63 1.76 41.22
C PRO A 114 17.09 0.39 41.66
N GLY A 115 16.09 0.36 42.55
CA GLY A 115 15.37 -0.85 42.95
C GLY A 115 14.27 -1.29 41.95
N ASP A 116 13.96 -0.47 40.95
CA ASP A 116 12.98 -0.81 39.90
C ASP A 116 13.52 -1.97 39.04
N PRO A 117 12.77 -3.09 38.87
CA PRO A 117 13.17 -4.17 37.97
C PRO A 117 13.37 -3.72 36.52
N PHE A 118 12.77 -2.60 36.12
CA PHE A 118 12.91 -1.98 34.80
C PHE A 118 13.86 -0.78 34.79
N PHE A 119 14.69 -0.61 35.83
CA PHE A 119 15.64 0.51 35.96
C PHE A 119 16.49 0.73 34.71
N ALA A 120 17.06 -0.34 34.14
CA ALA A 120 17.87 -0.27 32.92
C ALA A 120 17.07 0.22 31.70
N TRP A 121 15.79 -0.15 31.61
CA TRP A 121 14.88 0.30 30.56
C TRP A 121 14.47 1.76 30.75
N ARG A 122 14.07 2.16 31.95
CA ARG A 122 13.73 3.56 32.27
C ARG A 122 14.88 4.52 31.98
N LEU A 123 16.13 4.09 32.19
CA LEU A 123 17.31 4.88 31.80
C LEU A 123 17.40 5.09 30.27
N SER A 124 16.87 4.16 29.47
CA SER A 124 16.80 4.32 28.02
C SER A 124 15.79 5.39 27.62
N GLU A 125 14.61 5.41 28.26
CA GLU A 125 13.60 6.48 28.07
C GLU A 125 14.14 7.84 28.51
N LEU A 126 14.85 7.87 29.64
CA LEU A 126 15.47 9.10 30.12
C LEU A 126 16.54 9.62 29.15
N ALA A 127 17.36 8.75 28.56
CA ALA A 127 18.38 9.16 27.58
C ALA A 127 17.75 9.79 26.33
N GLU A 128 16.62 9.25 25.86
CA GLU A 128 15.84 9.78 24.74
C GLU A 128 15.29 11.17 25.05
N ALA A 129 14.73 11.36 26.26
CA ALA A 129 14.24 12.65 26.74
C ALA A 129 15.35 13.65 27.14
N SER A 130 16.60 13.20 27.32
CA SER A 130 17.71 14.04 27.78
C SER A 130 18.25 14.95 26.68
N ALA A 131 18.68 16.15 27.05
CA ALA A 131 19.44 17.04 26.18
C ALA A 131 20.79 16.41 25.76
N PRO A 132 21.35 16.75 24.58
CA PRO A 132 22.58 16.15 24.05
C PRO A 132 23.75 16.16 25.03
N GLU A 133 23.92 17.24 25.79
CA GLU A 133 25.05 17.45 26.71
C GLU A 133 25.02 16.47 27.90
N GLY A 134 23.83 16.04 28.34
CA GLY A 134 23.65 15.11 29.46
C GLY A 134 23.44 13.65 29.03
N ARG A 135 23.06 13.42 27.77
CA ARG A 135 22.66 12.12 27.25
C ARG A 135 23.75 11.06 27.37
N ALA A 136 25.01 11.41 27.09
CA ALA A 136 26.12 10.47 27.12
C ALA A 136 26.29 9.78 28.50
N ALA A 137 26.15 10.55 29.58
CA ALA A 137 26.25 10.01 30.94
C ALA A 137 25.07 9.09 31.29
N VAL A 138 23.87 9.38 30.79
CA VAL A 138 22.71 8.50 30.97
C VAL A 138 22.88 7.19 30.21
N ILE A 139 23.43 7.24 28.99
CA ILE A 139 23.76 6.06 28.18
C ILE A 139 24.79 5.18 28.91
N ASP A 140 25.85 5.77 29.47
CA ASP A 140 26.85 5.02 30.24
C ASP A 140 26.22 4.28 31.43
N ARG A 141 25.37 4.97 32.20
CA ARG A 141 24.63 4.37 33.31
C ARG A 141 23.68 3.26 32.84
N ALA A 142 23.02 3.43 31.70
CA ALA A 142 22.17 2.40 31.13
C ALA A 142 22.97 1.15 30.74
N ILE A 143 24.16 1.33 30.14
CA ILE A 143 25.07 0.23 29.81
C ILE A 143 25.50 -0.53 31.06
N GLU A 144 25.85 0.17 32.13
CA GLU A 144 26.19 -0.45 33.42
C GLU A 144 25.01 -1.20 34.04
N ALA A 145 23.81 -0.61 34.00
CA ALA A 145 22.59 -1.22 34.50
C ALA A 145 22.26 -2.51 33.74
N PHE A 146 22.31 -2.48 32.40
CA PHE A 146 22.15 -3.68 31.58
C PHE A 146 23.26 -4.72 31.83
N ALA A 147 24.51 -4.29 32.04
CA ALA A 147 25.62 -5.18 32.33
C ALA A 147 25.45 -5.92 33.68
N ALA A 148 24.85 -5.27 34.67
CA ALA A 148 24.56 -5.84 35.99
C ALA A 148 23.49 -6.95 35.92
N ILE A 149 22.51 -6.79 35.03
CA ILE A 149 21.41 -7.75 34.84
C ILE A 149 21.61 -8.70 33.66
N ALA A 150 22.79 -8.68 33.01
CA ALA A 150 23.03 -9.41 31.76
C ALA A 150 22.80 -10.93 31.85
N LEU A 151 22.93 -11.51 33.05
CA LEU A 151 22.71 -12.94 33.31
C LEU A 151 21.47 -13.18 34.18
N ALA A 152 20.65 -12.16 34.41
CA ALA A 152 19.43 -12.30 35.18
C ALA A 152 18.42 -13.18 34.41
N PRO A 153 17.67 -14.06 35.10
CA PRO A 153 16.63 -14.87 34.47
C PRO A 153 15.40 -14.03 34.08
N ILE A 154 15.29 -12.82 34.63
CA ILE A 154 14.20 -11.88 34.37
C ILE A 154 14.55 -11.13 33.09
N ASP A 155 13.62 -11.17 32.14
CA ASP A 155 13.62 -10.30 30.98
C ASP A 155 13.61 -8.84 31.44
N PRO A 156 14.60 -8.02 31.05
CA PRO A 156 14.65 -6.61 31.45
C PRO A 156 13.48 -5.77 30.90
N GLY A 157 12.61 -6.35 30.07
CA GLY A 157 11.41 -5.74 29.52
C GLY A 157 11.78 -4.72 28.45
N ASN A 158 11.61 -5.07 27.18
CA ASN A 158 11.83 -4.11 26.09
C ASN A 158 11.32 -4.65 24.75
N ASP A 159 10.28 -4.02 24.18
CA ASP A 159 10.13 -3.96 22.73
C ASP A 159 10.68 -2.59 22.29
N PRO A 160 11.80 -2.51 21.54
CA PRO A 160 12.38 -3.59 20.73
C PRO A 160 13.73 -4.16 21.24
N GLY A 161 13.94 -4.27 22.55
CA GLY A 161 15.09 -4.96 23.15
C GLY A 161 16.16 -4.03 23.74
N PRO A 162 17.04 -4.53 24.64
CA PRO A 162 18.10 -3.75 25.28
C PRO A 162 18.91 -2.90 24.30
N PHE A 163 19.25 -1.67 24.66
CA PHE A 163 20.04 -0.74 23.84
C PHE A 163 19.42 -0.27 22.52
N ALA A 164 18.33 -0.87 22.02
CA ALA A 164 17.79 -0.55 20.69
C ALA A 164 17.50 0.95 20.53
N ARG A 165 16.80 1.54 21.52
CA ARG A 165 16.52 2.99 21.55
C ARG A 165 17.77 3.84 21.73
N LEU A 166 18.79 3.33 22.42
CA LEU A 166 20.01 4.08 22.75
C LEU A 166 21.03 4.11 21.61
N ALA A 167 21.05 3.07 20.77
CA ALA A 167 22.07 2.87 19.75
C ALA A 167 22.33 4.09 18.85
N PRO A 168 21.32 4.85 18.37
CA PRO A 168 21.54 6.02 17.52
C PRO A 168 22.47 7.09 18.13
N TRP A 169 22.51 7.20 19.46
CA TRP A 169 23.28 8.23 20.18
C TRP A 169 24.60 7.73 20.75
N MET A 170 24.90 6.43 20.63
CA MET A 170 26.16 5.89 21.14
C MET A 170 27.34 6.33 20.29
N ASP A 171 28.45 6.67 20.95
CA ASP A 171 29.77 6.71 20.33
C ASP A 171 30.35 5.29 20.17
N GLU A 172 31.52 5.16 19.53
CA GLU A 172 32.14 3.85 19.29
C GLU A 172 32.49 3.11 20.59
N ALA A 173 32.91 3.81 21.64
CA ALA A 173 33.33 3.20 22.90
C ALA A 173 32.13 2.68 23.70
N GLN A 174 31.04 3.44 23.75
CA GLN A 174 29.74 3.04 24.28
C GLN A 174 29.18 1.85 23.53
N LEU A 175 29.23 1.91 22.19
CA LEU A 175 28.70 0.85 21.34
C LEU A 175 29.43 -0.47 21.54
N ARG A 176 30.77 -0.46 21.59
CA ARG A 176 31.58 -1.66 21.86
C ARG A 176 31.25 -2.28 23.23
N ARG A 177 31.05 -1.45 24.26
CA ARG A 177 30.61 -1.93 25.59
C ARG A 177 29.21 -2.55 25.51
N ALA A 178 28.27 -1.90 24.85
CA ALA A 178 26.90 -2.42 24.69
C ALA A 178 26.87 -3.75 23.91
N ILE A 179 27.68 -3.90 22.85
CA ILE A 179 27.85 -5.16 22.12
C ILE A 179 28.38 -6.26 23.05
N ALA A 180 29.44 -5.99 23.83
CA ALA A 180 29.98 -6.95 24.79
C ALA A 180 28.94 -7.38 25.86
N VAL A 181 28.07 -6.45 26.29
CA VAL A 181 26.95 -6.77 27.18
C VAL A 181 25.92 -7.66 26.48
N SER A 182 25.54 -7.35 25.24
CA SER A 182 24.63 -8.17 24.42
C SER A 182 25.15 -9.59 24.15
N GLU A 183 26.47 -9.75 24.03
CA GLU A 183 27.12 -11.06 23.91
C GLU A 183 27.01 -11.87 25.20
N ARG A 184 27.20 -11.23 26.37
CA ARG A 184 26.98 -11.89 27.67
C ARG A 184 25.51 -12.28 27.87
N MET A 185 24.57 -11.44 27.42
CA MET A 185 23.13 -11.72 27.47
C MET A 185 22.71 -12.88 26.56
N ALA A 186 23.55 -13.27 25.58
CA ALA A 186 23.24 -14.35 24.64
C ALA A 186 22.94 -15.69 25.33
N THR A 187 23.45 -15.89 26.55
CA THR A 187 23.25 -17.12 27.33
C THR A 187 22.01 -17.08 28.22
N ALA A 188 21.29 -15.95 28.29
CA ALA A 188 20.08 -15.83 29.09
C ALA A 188 18.88 -16.57 28.46
N ASP A 189 17.85 -16.85 29.27
CA ASP A 189 16.64 -17.55 28.82
C ASP A 189 15.82 -16.72 27.83
N TRP A 190 15.85 -15.39 27.98
CA TRP A 190 15.14 -14.43 27.13
C TRP A 190 15.95 -13.99 25.89
N ARG A 191 17.09 -14.64 25.58
CA ARG A 191 18.01 -14.31 24.47
C ARG A 191 17.36 -14.12 23.09
N HIS A 192 16.18 -14.69 22.86
CA HIS A 192 15.45 -14.56 21.61
C HIS A 192 15.05 -13.10 21.30
N GLN A 193 14.93 -12.25 22.34
CA GLN A 193 14.61 -10.83 22.20
C GLN A 193 15.82 -9.95 21.86
N LEU A 194 17.03 -10.51 21.81
CA LEU A 194 18.26 -9.75 21.51
C LEU A 194 18.44 -9.44 20.02
N SER A 195 17.64 -10.02 19.13
CA SER A 195 17.82 -9.87 17.68
C SER A 195 17.75 -8.41 17.24
N HIS A 196 16.74 -7.66 17.70
CA HIS A 196 16.56 -6.27 17.32
C HIS A 196 17.56 -5.33 18.02
N ALA A 197 17.85 -5.56 19.30
CA ALA A 197 18.95 -4.93 20.01
C ALA A 197 20.28 -5.02 19.22
N ARG A 198 20.63 -6.22 18.76
CA ARG A 198 21.85 -6.46 17.97
C ARG A 198 21.80 -5.78 16.61
N ALA A 199 20.66 -5.79 15.93
CA ALA A 199 20.47 -5.06 14.68
C ALA A 199 20.79 -3.57 14.86
N CYS A 200 20.18 -2.90 15.84
CA CYS A 200 20.43 -1.48 16.11
C CYS A 200 21.92 -1.20 16.43
N LEU A 201 22.55 -2.06 17.25
CA LEU A 201 23.97 -1.92 17.59
C LEU A 201 24.88 -2.08 16.37
N PHE A 202 24.64 -3.08 15.52
CA PHE A 202 25.49 -3.34 14.35
C PHE A 202 25.27 -2.32 13.23
N VAL A 203 24.04 -1.87 13.02
CA VAL A 203 23.76 -0.76 12.10
C VAL A 203 24.47 0.51 12.56
N ARG A 204 24.39 0.84 13.86
CA ARG A 204 25.13 1.99 14.39
C ARG A 204 26.63 1.85 14.18
N LEU A 205 27.18 0.64 14.33
CA LEU A 205 28.60 0.37 14.10
C LEU A 205 28.97 0.68 12.65
N ALA A 206 28.14 0.29 11.68
CA ALA A 206 28.30 0.64 10.28
C ALA A 206 28.21 2.17 10.05
N ALA A 207 27.25 2.86 10.68
CA ALA A 207 27.10 4.31 10.61
C ALA A 207 28.35 5.07 11.13
N LEU A 208 29.04 4.51 12.12
CA LEU A 208 30.32 5.02 12.65
C LEU A 208 31.54 4.68 11.78
N GLY A 209 31.33 4.07 10.61
CA GLY A 209 32.40 3.74 9.66
C GLY A 209 33.12 2.42 9.96
N ARG A 210 32.46 1.49 10.66
CA ARG A 210 32.97 0.12 10.91
C ARG A 210 32.11 -0.92 10.17
N VAL A 211 31.86 -0.67 8.88
CA VAL A 211 30.96 -1.47 8.02
C VAL A 211 31.38 -2.95 7.98
N ASP A 212 32.65 -3.25 7.68
CA ASP A 212 33.16 -4.63 7.62
C ASP A 212 33.07 -5.38 8.96
N GLU A 213 33.13 -4.66 10.07
CA GLU A 213 32.92 -5.24 11.40
C GLU A 213 31.45 -5.56 11.63
N ALA A 214 30.55 -4.61 11.32
CA ALA A 214 29.12 -4.79 11.42
C ALA A 214 28.64 -5.99 10.57
N GLU A 215 29.11 -6.11 9.33
CA GLU A 215 28.74 -7.23 8.45
C GLU A 215 29.14 -8.59 9.02
N ARG A 216 30.33 -8.71 9.60
CA ARG A 216 30.79 -9.95 10.24
C ARG A 216 29.94 -10.34 11.45
N LEU A 217 29.28 -9.38 12.09
CA LEU A 217 28.44 -9.60 13.28
C LEU A 217 26.99 -9.95 12.94
N LEU A 218 26.50 -9.62 11.74
CA LEU A 218 25.11 -9.90 11.31
C LEU A 218 24.65 -11.36 11.51
N PRO A 219 25.48 -12.41 11.29
CA PRO A 219 25.07 -13.79 11.57
C PRO A 219 24.67 -14.07 13.02
N ALA A 220 25.05 -13.22 13.98
CA ALA A 220 24.67 -13.34 15.39
C ALA A 220 23.24 -12.87 15.69
N ILE A 221 22.54 -12.26 14.73
CA ILE A 221 21.12 -11.93 14.82
C ILE A 221 20.33 -13.20 14.50
N ALA A 222 19.60 -13.75 15.47
CA ALA A 222 18.92 -15.03 15.32
C ALA A 222 17.69 -14.92 14.39
N ASP A 223 16.87 -13.88 14.58
CA ASP A 223 15.69 -13.62 13.77
C ASP A 223 16.08 -13.24 12.33
N ALA A 224 15.61 -14.01 11.35
CA ALA A 224 15.95 -13.82 9.94
C ALA A 224 15.40 -12.52 9.35
N VAL A 225 14.20 -12.11 9.76
CA VAL A 225 13.53 -10.88 9.28
C VAL A 225 14.31 -9.66 9.77
N VAL A 226 14.65 -9.64 11.06
CA VAL A 226 15.45 -8.58 11.67
C VAL A 226 16.87 -8.56 11.09
N ARG A 227 17.47 -9.73 10.85
CA ARG A 227 18.80 -9.84 10.24
C ARG A 227 18.82 -9.30 8.81
N ALA A 228 17.79 -9.59 8.01
CA ALA A 228 17.70 -9.11 6.63
C ALA A 228 17.56 -7.58 6.58
N ASP A 229 16.74 -7.00 7.45
CA ASP A 229 16.59 -5.55 7.59
C ASP A 229 17.91 -4.87 8.01
N ALA A 230 18.57 -5.39 9.05
CA ALA A 230 19.87 -4.90 9.50
C ALA A 230 20.95 -5.00 8.41
N HIS A 231 20.94 -6.09 7.64
CA HIS A 231 21.85 -6.24 6.50
C HIS A 231 21.61 -5.19 5.42
N GLY A 232 20.34 -4.84 5.15
CA GLY A 232 19.97 -3.74 4.27
C GLY A 232 20.60 -2.43 4.71
N GLN A 233 20.43 -2.07 5.98
CA GLN A 233 20.95 -0.83 6.55
C GLN A 233 22.51 -0.81 6.54
N VAL A 234 23.16 -1.90 6.95
CA VAL A 234 24.63 -2.01 6.93
C VAL A 234 25.17 -1.90 5.49
N PHE A 235 24.53 -2.58 4.53
CA PHE A 235 24.88 -2.47 3.12
C PHE A 235 24.64 -1.05 2.57
N GLY A 236 23.57 -0.39 3.00
CA GLY A 236 23.31 1.02 2.69
C GLY A 236 24.45 1.93 3.13
N HIS A 237 24.97 1.74 4.35
CA HIS A 237 26.13 2.49 4.83
C HIS A 237 27.39 2.21 3.99
N ARG A 238 27.59 0.98 3.51
CA ARG A 238 28.69 0.66 2.58
C ARG A 238 28.57 1.46 1.28
N VAL A 239 27.39 1.45 0.69
CA VAL A 239 27.11 2.14 -0.58
C VAL A 239 27.29 3.66 -0.42
N ALA A 240 26.74 4.24 0.64
CA ALA A 240 26.86 5.67 0.95
C ALA A 240 28.33 6.13 1.08
N ARG A 241 29.23 5.22 1.45
CA ARG A 241 30.68 5.48 1.58
C ARG A 241 31.47 5.23 0.29
N GLY A 242 30.82 4.73 -0.76
CA GLY A 242 31.48 4.42 -2.03
C GLY A 242 32.35 3.15 -1.98
N GLU A 243 32.16 2.29 -0.97
CA GLU A 243 32.95 1.07 -0.75
C GLU A 243 32.49 -0.13 -1.60
N GLY A 244 31.58 0.11 -2.57
CA GLY A 244 31.03 -0.89 -3.49
C GLY A 244 29.50 -1.04 -3.38
N TRP A 245 28.89 -1.61 -4.42
CA TRP A 245 27.43 -1.73 -4.54
C TRP A 245 26.96 -3.11 -5.03
N SER A 246 27.86 -4.08 -5.14
CA SER A 246 27.48 -5.43 -5.56
C SER A 246 26.56 -6.05 -4.52
N LEU A 247 25.34 -6.42 -4.95
CA LEU A 247 24.38 -7.05 -4.06
C LEU A 247 24.99 -8.31 -3.42
N PRO A 248 24.93 -8.45 -2.08
CA PRO A 248 25.35 -9.66 -1.39
C PRO A 248 24.79 -10.95 -2.03
N ALA A 249 25.61 -11.99 -2.11
CA ALA A 249 25.20 -13.27 -2.65
C ALA A 249 24.48 -14.16 -1.61
N GLY A 250 23.60 -15.02 -2.10
CA GLY A 250 23.43 -16.39 -1.58
C GLY A 250 22.38 -16.61 -0.50
N ASP A 251 22.58 -16.08 0.71
CA ASP A 251 21.88 -16.64 1.90
C ASP A 251 21.12 -15.62 2.76
N THR A 252 21.38 -14.31 2.63
CA THR A 252 20.77 -13.32 3.54
C THR A 252 19.33 -12.95 3.18
N TRP A 253 18.91 -13.23 1.94
CA TRP A 253 17.54 -13.07 1.45
C TRP A 253 17.13 -14.27 0.58
N SER A 254 17.34 -15.46 1.12
CA SER A 254 17.06 -16.75 0.47
C SER A 254 15.60 -16.90 0.03
N ASP A 255 14.68 -16.12 0.61
CA ASP A 255 13.28 -16.02 0.20
C ASP A 255 12.84 -14.57 -0.09
N ASP A 256 11.67 -14.45 -0.70
CA ASP A 256 11.09 -13.20 -1.17
C ASP A 256 10.76 -12.21 -0.03
N SER A 257 10.41 -12.72 1.15
CA SER A 257 10.04 -11.89 2.31
C SER A 257 11.27 -11.24 2.94
N LEU A 258 12.38 -11.96 3.00
CA LEU A 258 13.66 -11.45 3.46
C LEU A 258 14.26 -10.43 2.49
N PHE A 259 14.05 -10.62 1.18
CA PHE A 259 14.47 -9.63 0.19
C PHE A 259 13.73 -8.30 0.37
N LEU A 260 12.42 -8.32 0.62
CA LEU A 260 11.66 -7.11 0.93
C LEU A 260 12.23 -6.38 2.15
N ARG A 261 12.54 -7.13 3.23
CA ARG A 261 13.14 -6.55 4.44
C ARG A 261 14.52 -5.95 4.19
N PHE A 262 15.34 -6.62 3.39
CA PHE A 262 16.62 -6.07 2.97
C PHE A 262 16.46 -4.74 2.21
N ILE A 263 15.52 -4.65 1.25
CA ILE A 263 15.28 -3.38 0.54
C ILE A 263 14.84 -2.29 1.51
N VAL A 264 13.90 -2.58 2.43
CA VAL A 264 13.41 -1.58 3.39
C VAL A 264 14.56 -1.01 4.22
N GLY A 265 15.43 -1.86 4.78
CA GLY A 265 16.60 -1.40 5.51
C GLY A 265 17.59 -0.62 4.63
N LEU A 266 17.79 -1.05 3.38
CA LEU A 266 18.66 -0.36 2.43
C LEU A 266 18.16 1.06 2.11
N THR A 267 16.87 1.22 1.87
CA THR A 267 16.27 2.52 1.52
C THR A 267 16.23 3.48 2.70
N GLN A 268 16.13 2.99 3.94
CA GLN A 268 16.21 3.84 5.15
C GLN A 268 17.55 4.57 5.29
N VAL A 269 18.65 3.99 4.77
CA VAL A 269 19.97 4.61 4.83
C VAL A 269 20.27 5.47 3.59
N LEU A 270 19.73 5.08 2.44
CA LEU A 270 19.94 5.75 1.16
C LEU A 270 18.73 6.61 0.74
N GLU A 271 17.99 7.16 1.70
CA GLU A 271 16.85 8.02 1.42
C GLU A 271 17.33 9.39 0.88
N PRO A 272 16.73 9.94 -0.19
CA PRO A 272 17.02 11.30 -0.65
C PRO A 272 16.74 12.34 0.45
N PRO A 273 17.45 13.48 0.49
CA PRO A 273 18.15 14.10 -0.64
C PRO A 273 19.67 13.92 -0.71
N GLU A 274 20.32 13.25 0.26
CA GLU A 274 21.76 13.39 0.47
C GLU A 274 22.66 12.41 -0.31
N ALA A 275 22.13 11.25 -0.72
CA ALA A 275 22.90 10.26 -1.48
C ALA A 275 22.01 9.45 -2.44
N ALA A 276 21.84 9.92 -3.67
CA ALA A 276 21.20 9.11 -4.71
C ALA A 276 22.00 7.81 -4.91
N PRO A 277 21.39 6.61 -4.82
CA PRO A 277 22.08 5.37 -5.08
C PRO A 277 22.65 5.34 -6.51
N PRO A 278 23.77 4.61 -6.75
CA PRO A 278 24.24 4.36 -8.10
C PRO A 278 23.14 3.71 -8.97
N GLU A 279 23.00 4.13 -10.23
CA GLU A 279 21.99 3.53 -11.14
C GLU A 279 22.14 2.00 -11.23
N ALA A 280 23.36 1.49 -11.14
CA ALA A 280 23.63 0.06 -11.17
C ALA A 280 23.06 -0.68 -9.95
N LEU A 281 23.03 -0.04 -8.77
CA LEU A 281 22.36 -0.59 -7.58
C LEU A 281 20.85 -0.63 -7.79
N LEU A 282 20.26 0.48 -8.25
CA LEU A 282 18.83 0.53 -8.58
C LEU A 282 18.46 -0.59 -9.56
N ARG A 283 19.26 -0.78 -10.62
CA ARG A 283 19.04 -1.85 -11.61
C ARG A 283 19.08 -3.24 -10.97
N GLY A 284 20.06 -3.51 -10.10
CA GLY A 284 20.15 -4.77 -9.38
C GLY A 284 18.94 -5.02 -8.46
N CYS A 285 18.51 -3.99 -7.73
CA CYS A 285 17.32 -4.07 -6.87
C CYS A 285 16.04 -4.30 -7.67
N LEU A 286 15.87 -3.59 -8.80
CA LEU A 286 14.74 -3.80 -9.71
C LEU A 286 14.73 -5.19 -10.32
N ASP A 287 15.88 -5.67 -10.83
CA ASP A 287 16.01 -7.00 -11.40
C ASP A 287 15.62 -8.08 -10.38
N ARG A 288 16.05 -7.93 -9.13
CA ARG A 288 15.70 -8.88 -8.06
C ARG A 288 14.24 -8.75 -7.61
N ALA A 289 13.69 -7.54 -7.48
CA ALA A 289 12.28 -7.31 -7.16
C ALA A 289 11.37 -7.93 -8.22
N CYS A 290 11.70 -7.77 -9.51
CA CYS A 290 10.99 -8.41 -10.61
C CYS A 290 11.11 -9.96 -10.61
N ALA A 291 12.11 -10.52 -9.92
CA ALA A 291 12.29 -11.97 -9.77
C ALA A 291 11.55 -12.56 -8.55
N VAL A 292 10.98 -11.73 -7.67
CA VAL A 292 10.13 -12.16 -6.55
C VAL A 292 8.89 -12.88 -7.10
N GLN A 293 8.66 -14.11 -6.61
CA GLN A 293 7.59 -14.97 -7.08
C GLN A 293 6.24 -14.55 -6.50
N GLU A 294 6.20 -14.26 -5.20
CA GLU A 294 4.97 -13.85 -4.52
C GLU A 294 4.53 -12.44 -4.95
N SER A 295 3.35 -12.31 -5.55
CA SER A 295 2.87 -11.05 -6.11
C SER A 295 2.79 -9.91 -5.11
N LEU A 296 2.33 -10.17 -3.88
CA LEU A 296 2.20 -9.16 -2.84
C LEU A 296 3.56 -8.61 -2.41
N LEU A 297 4.54 -9.50 -2.22
CA LEU A 297 5.90 -9.12 -1.85
C LEU A 297 6.62 -8.41 -3.00
N ARG A 298 6.37 -8.81 -4.25
CA ARG A 298 6.89 -8.13 -5.44
C ARG A 298 6.37 -6.70 -5.52
N SER A 299 5.06 -6.50 -5.38
CA SER A 299 4.45 -5.16 -5.38
C SER A 299 5.00 -4.31 -4.24
N ALA A 300 5.10 -4.86 -3.02
CA ALA A 300 5.65 -4.13 -1.88
C ALA A 300 7.11 -3.72 -2.10
N ALA A 301 7.94 -4.60 -2.68
CA ALA A 301 9.33 -4.29 -2.97
C ALA A 301 9.46 -3.19 -4.03
N LEU A 302 8.65 -3.26 -5.10
CA LEU A 302 8.62 -2.23 -6.15
C LEU A 302 8.13 -0.88 -5.59
N GLN A 303 7.08 -0.89 -4.76
CA GLN A 303 6.56 0.29 -4.09
C GLN A 303 7.64 1.01 -3.29
N VAL A 304 8.36 0.29 -2.41
CA VAL A 304 9.46 0.86 -1.60
C VAL A 304 10.55 1.48 -2.50
N LEU A 305 10.92 0.80 -3.59
CA LEU A 305 11.91 1.33 -4.52
C LEU A 305 11.42 2.59 -5.24
N VAL A 306 10.14 2.67 -5.63
CA VAL A 306 9.57 3.86 -6.27
C VAL A 306 9.52 5.02 -5.28
N ASP A 307 8.99 4.80 -4.07
CA ASP A 307 8.85 5.85 -3.07
C ASP A 307 10.21 6.49 -2.75
N CYS A 308 11.25 5.67 -2.55
CA CYS A 308 12.56 6.18 -2.18
C CYS A 308 13.40 6.62 -3.38
N TRP A 309 13.34 5.94 -4.53
CA TRP A 309 14.33 6.09 -5.61
C TRP A 309 13.74 6.42 -6.98
N HIS A 310 12.47 6.80 -7.11
CA HIS A 310 11.85 7.20 -8.38
C HIS A 310 12.68 8.22 -9.19
N ALA A 311 13.39 9.13 -8.52
CA ALA A 311 14.23 10.15 -9.13
C ALA A 311 15.57 9.61 -9.68
N VAL A 312 15.94 8.38 -9.33
CA VAL A 312 17.17 7.74 -9.77
C VAL A 312 16.95 6.99 -11.07
N GLY A 313 17.85 7.20 -12.02
CA GLY A 313 17.84 6.53 -13.31
C GLY A 313 16.80 7.05 -14.29
N PRO A 314 16.94 6.71 -15.58
CA PRO A 314 16.04 7.16 -16.63
C PRO A 314 14.66 6.50 -16.51
N LEU A 315 13.64 7.18 -17.02
CA LEU A 315 12.28 6.66 -17.00
C LEU A 315 12.15 5.31 -17.74
N GLU A 316 12.90 5.15 -18.83
CA GLU A 316 12.89 3.94 -19.66
C GLU A 316 13.31 2.70 -18.85
N LEU A 317 14.22 2.87 -17.88
CA LEU A 317 14.62 1.79 -16.97
C LEU A 317 13.43 1.33 -16.14
N TRP A 318 12.78 2.26 -15.42
CA TRP A 318 11.60 1.96 -14.60
C TRP A 318 10.46 1.35 -15.41
N ALA A 319 10.12 1.97 -16.55
CA ALA A 319 9.03 1.51 -17.40
C ALA A 319 9.30 0.12 -17.98
N SER A 320 10.53 -0.20 -18.37
CA SER A 320 10.88 -1.53 -18.88
C SER A 320 10.69 -2.62 -17.82
N ARG A 321 11.14 -2.37 -16.58
CA ARG A 321 11.08 -3.35 -15.49
C ARG A 321 9.68 -3.61 -14.99
N VAL A 322 8.87 -2.57 -14.86
CA VAL A 322 7.45 -2.73 -14.53
C VAL A 322 6.74 -3.59 -15.59
N ARG A 323 7.02 -3.39 -16.89
CA ARG A 323 6.41 -4.17 -17.98
C ARG A 323 6.84 -5.64 -18.01
N GLU A 324 8.08 -5.96 -17.66
CA GLU A 324 8.68 -7.27 -17.93
C GLU A 324 8.15 -8.41 -17.03
N ARG A 325 7.58 -8.14 -15.85
CA ARG A 325 7.27 -9.21 -14.86
C ARG A 325 6.03 -9.02 -13.97
N ALA A 326 5.39 -7.86 -13.96
CA ALA A 326 4.19 -7.62 -13.17
C ALA A 326 2.92 -8.14 -13.87
N SER A 327 1.90 -8.54 -13.10
CA SER A 327 0.54 -8.73 -13.65
C SER A 327 0.02 -7.44 -14.30
N GLY A 328 -1.02 -7.49 -15.13
CA GLY A 328 -1.51 -6.26 -15.79
C GLY A 328 -1.90 -5.18 -14.78
N ARG A 329 -2.34 -5.60 -13.60
CA ARG A 329 -2.74 -4.77 -12.47
C ARG A 329 -1.54 -4.09 -11.84
N GLU A 330 -0.57 -4.90 -11.42
CA GLU A 330 0.68 -4.44 -10.81
C GLU A 330 1.40 -3.45 -11.75
N GLN A 331 1.33 -3.68 -13.06
CA GLN A 331 1.87 -2.75 -14.06
C GLN A 331 1.19 -1.39 -13.98
N ILE A 332 -0.15 -1.35 -13.93
CA ILE A 332 -0.91 -0.10 -13.88
C ILE A 332 -0.65 0.62 -12.56
N GLU A 333 -0.74 -0.08 -11.44
CA GLU A 333 -0.50 0.48 -10.09
C GLU A 333 0.89 1.11 -9.98
N MET A 334 1.94 0.37 -10.36
CA MET A 334 3.31 0.86 -10.28
C MET A 334 3.62 2.00 -11.25
N LEU A 335 3.00 2.01 -12.44
CA LEU A 335 3.15 3.14 -13.37
C LEU A 335 2.44 4.39 -12.84
N LEU A 336 1.23 4.26 -12.28
CA LEU A 336 0.51 5.40 -11.70
C LEU A 336 1.24 5.98 -10.49
N LEU A 337 1.74 5.13 -9.60
CA LEU A 337 2.60 5.54 -8.50
C LEU A 337 3.86 6.24 -9.00
N LEU A 338 4.54 5.67 -9.99
CA LEU A 338 5.74 6.31 -10.54
C LEU A 338 5.42 7.68 -11.14
N ALA A 339 4.24 7.85 -11.74
CA ALA A 339 3.80 9.13 -12.29
C ALA A 339 3.60 10.19 -11.21
N THR A 340 3.05 9.84 -10.03
CA THR A 340 2.83 10.81 -8.95
C THR A 340 4.13 11.32 -8.33
N GLN A 341 5.19 10.54 -8.42
CA GLN A 341 6.49 10.87 -7.83
C GLN A 341 7.44 11.62 -8.78
N ARG A 342 7.09 11.83 -10.07
CA ARG A 342 8.04 12.48 -11.01
C ARG A 342 8.17 13.98 -10.77
N ALA A 343 9.41 14.46 -10.88
CA ALA A 343 9.77 15.86 -10.71
C ALA A 343 9.24 16.77 -11.83
N THR A 344 9.07 16.25 -13.05
CA THR A 344 8.54 17.04 -14.18
C THR A 344 7.14 16.59 -14.58
N GLU A 345 6.26 17.56 -14.79
CA GLU A 345 4.89 17.32 -15.25
C GLU A 345 4.87 16.56 -16.59
N ARG A 346 5.84 16.82 -17.48
CA ARG A 346 5.95 16.14 -18.77
C ARG A 346 6.21 14.64 -18.59
N GLU A 347 7.14 14.27 -17.73
CA GLU A 347 7.44 12.86 -17.45
C GLU A 347 6.27 12.19 -16.74
N ALA A 348 5.71 12.83 -15.71
CA ALA A 348 4.55 12.33 -15.00
C ALA A 348 3.39 11.98 -15.94
N ARG A 349 3.03 12.89 -16.84
CA ARG A 349 1.97 12.68 -17.85
C ARG A 349 2.32 11.55 -18.83
N ALA A 350 3.58 11.45 -19.26
CA ALA A 350 4.00 10.38 -20.17
C ALA A 350 3.86 8.99 -19.53
N ILE A 351 4.16 8.87 -18.23
CA ILE A 351 4.02 7.61 -17.47
C ILE A 351 2.56 7.29 -17.21
N ALA A 352 1.79 8.29 -16.77
CA ALA A 352 0.36 8.15 -16.56
C ALA A 352 -0.32 7.63 -17.83
N ARG A 353 0.05 8.16 -19.00
CA ARG A 353 -0.45 7.68 -20.29
C ARG A 353 -0.12 6.21 -20.55
N LEU A 354 1.10 5.74 -20.24
CA LEU A 354 1.44 4.31 -20.36
C LEU A 354 0.56 3.44 -19.45
N ALA A 355 0.26 3.92 -18.23
CA ALA A 355 -0.64 3.22 -17.33
C ALA A 355 -2.06 3.14 -17.90
N LEU A 356 -2.59 4.25 -18.45
CA LEU A 356 -3.92 4.32 -19.05
C LEU A 356 -4.04 3.45 -20.32
N GLU A 357 -3.01 3.46 -21.17
CA GLU A 357 -2.92 2.58 -22.34
C GLU A 357 -2.98 1.11 -21.92
N ARG A 358 -2.31 0.74 -20.81
CA ARG A 358 -2.40 -0.62 -20.25
C ARG A 358 -3.77 -0.91 -19.64
N ALA A 359 -4.34 0.05 -18.93
CA ALA A 359 -5.62 -0.06 -18.25
C ALA A 359 -6.80 -0.26 -19.20
N THR A 360 -6.67 0.20 -20.45
CA THR A 360 -7.69 0.03 -21.49
C THR A 360 -7.58 -1.30 -22.26
N THR A 361 -6.58 -2.14 -22.01
CA THR A 361 -6.48 -3.46 -22.67
C THR A 361 -7.47 -4.47 -22.07
N PRO A 362 -7.83 -5.56 -22.78
CA PRO A 362 -8.65 -6.64 -22.25
C PRO A 362 -8.09 -7.32 -20.99
N GLU A 363 -6.79 -7.21 -20.72
CA GLU A 363 -6.17 -7.70 -19.49
C GLU A 363 -6.34 -6.68 -18.36
N GLY A 364 -5.98 -5.41 -18.60
CA GLY A 364 -6.08 -4.36 -17.57
C GLY A 364 -7.52 -4.11 -17.09
N LEU A 365 -8.50 -4.18 -18.02
CA LEU A 365 -9.92 -4.11 -17.68
C LEU A 365 -10.42 -5.36 -16.91
N ARG A 366 -9.72 -6.49 -16.98
CA ARG A 366 -10.11 -7.73 -16.28
C ARG A 366 -9.79 -7.60 -14.80
N GLU A 367 -8.68 -6.94 -14.53
CA GLU A 367 -8.16 -6.78 -13.19
C GLU A 367 -8.85 -5.64 -12.47
N GLY A 368 -9.12 -4.49 -13.10
CA GLY A 368 -10.11 -3.48 -12.66
C GLY A 368 -9.99 -2.93 -11.23
N LEU A 369 -8.81 -3.03 -10.61
CA LEU A 369 -8.58 -2.80 -9.18
C LEU A 369 -7.54 -1.72 -8.90
N TRP A 370 -7.37 -0.77 -9.82
CA TRP A 370 -6.35 0.28 -9.77
C TRP A 370 -6.96 1.70 -9.67
N PHE A 371 -8.22 1.82 -9.21
CA PHE A 371 -8.94 3.10 -9.16
C PHE A 371 -8.42 4.04 -8.07
N ASP A 372 -7.94 3.50 -6.95
CA ASP A 372 -7.35 4.29 -5.87
C ASP A 372 -6.03 4.93 -6.35
N GLU A 373 -5.23 4.19 -7.11
CA GLU A 373 -4.01 4.68 -7.74
C GLU A 373 -4.31 5.69 -8.85
N LEU A 374 -5.39 5.49 -9.63
CA LEU A 374 -5.83 6.46 -10.64
C LEU A 374 -6.27 7.78 -9.97
N TRP A 375 -6.97 7.70 -8.85
CA TRP A 375 -7.36 8.84 -8.03
C TRP A 375 -6.16 9.55 -7.41
N ALA A 376 -5.18 8.79 -6.90
CA ALA A 376 -3.93 9.34 -6.37
C ALA A 376 -3.16 10.12 -7.46
N ALA A 377 -3.26 9.68 -8.72
CA ALA A 377 -2.64 10.32 -9.88
C ALA A 377 -3.47 11.44 -10.54
N ARG A 378 -4.53 11.95 -9.89
CA ARG A 378 -5.45 12.94 -10.48
C ARG A 378 -4.82 14.26 -10.93
N GLU A 379 -3.71 14.66 -10.32
CA GLU A 379 -2.99 15.88 -10.69
C GLU A 379 -2.21 15.73 -12.01
N VAL A 380 -1.91 14.49 -12.41
CA VAL A 380 -1.11 14.18 -13.61
C VAL A 380 -1.92 13.48 -14.70
N VAL A 381 -3.12 12.98 -14.37
CA VAL A 381 -4.06 12.36 -15.29
C VAL A 381 -5.18 13.34 -15.63
N ALA A 382 -5.49 13.52 -16.91
CA ALA A 382 -6.63 14.33 -17.29
C ALA A 382 -7.95 13.63 -16.92
N ALA A 383 -8.89 14.37 -16.32
CA ALA A 383 -10.20 13.85 -15.91
C ALA A 383 -10.95 13.14 -17.04
N ALA A 384 -10.84 13.64 -18.28
CA ALA A 384 -11.45 13.01 -19.46
C ALA A 384 -10.86 11.63 -19.79
N GLU A 385 -9.56 11.43 -19.60
CA GLU A 385 -8.92 10.14 -19.83
C GLU A 385 -9.29 9.16 -18.71
N ALA A 386 -9.26 9.62 -17.45
CA ALA A 386 -9.75 8.85 -16.30
C ALA A 386 -11.21 8.41 -16.48
N ALA A 387 -12.09 9.31 -16.94
CA ALA A 387 -13.48 9.01 -17.25
C ALA A 387 -13.61 7.93 -18.33
N ALA A 388 -12.79 7.98 -19.38
CA ALA A 388 -12.82 7.01 -20.46
C ALA A 388 -12.41 5.60 -19.99
N VAL A 389 -11.38 5.49 -19.13
CA VAL A 389 -10.98 4.18 -18.59
C VAL A 389 -12.00 3.66 -17.59
N PHE A 390 -12.54 4.52 -16.72
CA PHE A 390 -13.64 4.17 -15.81
C PHE A 390 -14.85 3.65 -16.58
N ALA A 391 -15.26 4.34 -17.65
CA ALA A 391 -16.33 3.90 -18.53
C ALA A 391 -16.04 2.54 -19.16
N ALA A 392 -14.84 2.32 -19.70
CA ALA A 392 -14.47 1.03 -20.27
C ALA A 392 -14.54 -0.11 -19.24
N ALA A 393 -14.10 0.16 -18.01
CA ALA A 393 -14.10 -0.80 -16.91
C ALA A 393 -15.54 -1.16 -16.48
N ILE A 394 -16.38 -0.18 -16.19
CA ILE A 394 -17.79 -0.41 -15.82
C ILE A 394 -18.54 -1.09 -16.98
N GLY A 395 -18.28 -0.69 -18.22
CA GLY A 395 -18.89 -1.29 -19.40
C GLY A 395 -18.58 -2.77 -19.54
N ARG A 396 -17.36 -3.16 -19.16
CA ARG A 396 -17.00 -4.57 -19.06
C ARG A 396 -17.70 -5.26 -17.89
N ALA A 397 -17.72 -4.67 -16.70
CA ALA A 397 -18.37 -5.31 -15.55
C ALA A 397 -19.85 -5.59 -15.81
N ALA A 398 -20.49 -4.75 -16.62
CA ALA A 398 -21.87 -4.96 -16.98
C ALA A 398 -22.09 -5.92 -18.19
N THR A 399 -21.02 -6.47 -18.78
CA THR A 399 -21.11 -7.50 -19.84
C THR A 399 -20.48 -8.84 -19.43
N ASP A 400 -19.49 -8.80 -18.54
CA ASP A 400 -18.78 -9.94 -17.97
C ASP A 400 -19.05 -10.05 -16.45
N PRO A 401 -19.92 -10.97 -16.02
CA PRO A 401 -20.25 -11.15 -14.60
C PRO A 401 -19.05 -11.63 -13.75
N ARG A 402 -17.94 -12.05 -14.36
CA ARG A 402 -16.71 -12.43 -13.63
C ARG A 402 -15.85 -11.22 -13.25
N ALA A 403 -16.12 -10.04 -13.79
CA ALA A 403 -15.37 -8.82 -13.49
C ALA A 403 -15.45 -8.45 -11.99
N PRO A 404 -14.32 -8.11 -11.34
CA PRO A 404 -14.23 -7.91 -9.88
C PRO A 404 -14.69 -6.53 -9.38
N LEU A 405 -15.31 -5.70 -10.23
CA LEU A 405 -15.43 -4.24 -10.02
C LEU A 405 -16.25 -3.83 -8.79
N LEU A 406 -17.36 -4.50 -8.49
CA LEU A 406 -18.35 -3.97 -7.56
C LEU A 406 -18.21 -4.40 -6.09
N PRO A 407 -17.74 -5.62 -5.76
CA PRO A 407 -17.37 -5.96 -4.38
C PRO A 407 -16.14 -5.19 -3.88
N ARG A 408 -15.59 -4.21 -4.61
CA ARG A 408 -14.43 -3.43 -4.15
C ARG A 408 -14.56 -1.92 -4.36
N LEU A 409 -15.50 -1.46 -5.20
CA LEU A 409 -15.99 -0.07 -5.19
C LEU A 409 -16.53 0.40 -3.83
N HIS A 410 -16.85 -0.52 -2.91
CA HIS A 410 -17.22 -0.19 -1.53
C HIS A 410 -16.03 -0.09 -0.56
N GLN A 411 -14.86 -0.63 -0.95
CA GLN A 411 -13.62 -0.60 -0.15
C GLN A 411 -12.77 0.62 -0.48
N SER A 412 -12.90 1.18 -1.69
CA SER A 412 -12.34 2.47 -2.05
C SER A 412 -13.07 3.56 -1.24
N TYR A 413 -12.34 4.24 -0.37
CA TYR A 413 -12.90 5.28 0.50
C TYR A 413 -13.46 6.49 -0.27
N ASP A 414 -13.14 6.64 -1.56
CA ASP A 414 -13.33 7.90 -2.31
C ASP A 414 -14.16 7.79 -3.61
N LEU A 415 -15.08 6.82 -3.77
CA LEU A 415 -15.89 6.71 -5.02
C LEU A 415 -16.69 8.01 -5.33
N ALA A 416 -17.18 8.71 -4.30
CA ALA A 416 -17.83 10.01 -4.45
C ALA A 416 -16.91 11.02 -5.12
N GLU A 417 -15.69 11.12 -4.58
CA GLU A 417 -14.71 12.10 -4.97
C GLU A 417 -14.18 11.77 -6.36
N PHE A 418 -13.95 10.49 -6.63
CA PHE A 418 -13.62 9.99 -7.96
C PHE A 418 -14.69 10.40 -8.99
N LEU A 419 -15.98 10.11 -8.73
CA LEU A 419 -17.07 10.51 -9.63
C LEU A 419 -17.15 12.03 -9.80
N ARG A 420 -16.95 12.78 -8.72
CA ARG A 420 -16.94 14.24 -8.75
C ARG A 420 -15.80 14.80 -9.58
N TRP A 421 -14.62 14.19 -9.55
CA TRP A 421 -13.49 14.57 -10.39
C TRP A 421 -13.72 14.25 -11.85
N VAL A 422 -14.16 13.02 -12.18
CA VAL A 422 -14.29 12.60 -13.58
C VAL A 422 -15.51 13.18 -14.29
N GLY A 423 -16.55 13.61 -13.54
CA GLY A 423 -17.80 14.08 -14.14
C GLY A 423 -18.64 15.04 -13.30
N GLY A 424 -18.07 15.64 -12.26
CA GLY A 424 -18.73 16.64 -11.40
C GLY A 424 -19.85 16.07 -10.53
N ASP A 425 -20.59 16.97 -9.86
CA ASP A 425 -21.73 16.58 -9.01
C ASP A 425 -22.86 15.89 -9.79
N ALA A 426 -22.95 16.15 -11.10
CA ALA A 426 -23.88 15.45 -11.98
C ALA A 426 -23.57 13.94 -12.05
N ALA A 427 -22.29 13.56 -12.09
CA ALA A 427 -21.87 12.16 -12.08
C ALA A 427 -22.13 11.49 -10.73
N VAL A 428 -21.91 12.22 -9.63
CA VAL A 428 -22.27 11.75 -8.28
C VAL A 428 -23.77 11.50 -8.19
N ALA A 429 -24.61 12.46 -8.61
CA ALA A 429 -26.05 12.32 -8.58
C ALA A 429 -26.55 11.17 -9.48
N ALA A 430 -25.91 10.95 -10.63
CA ALA A 430 -26.21 9.82 -11.50
C ALA A 430 -25.81 8.48 -10.88
N GLY A 431 -24.67 8.41 -10.20
CA GLY A 431 -24.22 7.24 -9.45
C GLY A 431 -25.15 6.89 -8.28
N VAL A 432 -25.60 7.90 -7.52
CA VAL A 432 -26.58 7.73 -6.43
C VAL A 432 -27.92 7.20 -6.97
N ARG A 433 -28.46 7.80 -8.04
CA ARG A 433 -29.69 7.29 -8.67
C ARG A 433 -29.53 5.85 -9.17
N ALA A 434 -28.39 5.52 -9.76
CA ALA A 434 -28.09 4.17 -10.22
C ALA A 434 -28.04 3.15 -9.09
N LEU A 435 -27.49 3.53 -7.94
CA LEU A 435 -27.46 2.74 -6.71
C LEU A 435 -28.87 2.55 -6.13
N ASP A 436 -29.67 3.62 -6.06
CA ASP A 436 -31.05 3.58 -5.57
C ASP A 436 -31.94 2.69 -6.47
N GLU A 437 -31.80 2.82 -7.79
CA GLU A 437 -32.50 1.99 -8.76
C GLU A 437 -32.08 0.53 -8.68
N ALA A 438 -30.78 0.26 -8.53
CA ALA A 438 -30.28 -1.09 -8.28
C ALA A 438 -30.85 -1.63 -6.96
N ALA A 439 -30.72 -0.92 -5.84
CA ALA A 439 -31.24 -1.36 -4.54
C ALA A 439 -32.76 -1.66 -4.58
N ALA A 440 -33.55 -0.84 -5.29
CA ALA A 440 -34.98 -1.07 -5.50
C ALA A 440 -35.30 -2.27 -6.41
N LEU A 441 -34.36 -2.72 -7.24
CA LEU A 441 -34.50 -3.96 -8.02
C LEU A 441 -34.13 -5.21 -7.20
N LEU A 442 -33.32 -5.04 -6.15
CA LEU A 442 -32.81 -6.14 -5.31
C LEU A 442 -33.60 -6.37 -4.02
N ALA A 443 -34.46 -5.41 -3.64
CA ALA A 443 -35.39 -5.47 -2.52
C ALA A 443 -36.75 -6.03 -2.97
#